data_AF-A0A7W0PSJ8-F1
#
_entry.id   AF-A0A7W0PSJ8-F1
#
_cell.length_a   1.000
_cell.length_b   1.000
_cell.length_c   1.000
_cell.angle_alpha   90.00
_cell.angle_beta   90.00
_cell.angle_gamma   90.00
#
_symmetry.space_group_name_H-M   'P 1'
#
loop_
_entity.id
_entity.type
_entity.pdbx_description
1 polymer ?
#
loop_
_entity_poly.entity_id
_entity_poly.type
_entity_poly.pdbx_seq_one_letter_code
_entity_poly.pdbx_strand_id
1 'polypeptide(L)'
;QGFTLIELLVVIIIIGILLAIAVPSYLGFRGRAADSAAKADVRAALPAVEAYFASDVADGGGAGSYTGMTLAKLQGIDANVDVVPTVTGGGAGYCIQATESGSTWKIVGPGNTDPANGTC
;
A
#
# COMPACT_ATOMS: atom_id res chain seq x y z
N GLN A 1 -12.32 15.46 -51.51
CA GLN A 1 -13.26 15.51 -50.37
C GLN A 1 -12.43 15.74 -49.13
N GLY A 2 -12.47 16.96 -48.61
CA GLY A 2 -11.69 17.37 -47.44
C GLY A 2 -12.65 17.70 -46.31
N PHE A 3 -12.35 17.18 -45.11
CA PHE A 3 -12.99 17.62 -43.88
C PHE A 3 -12.84 19.14 -43.76
N THR A 4 -13.90 19.82 -43.33
CA THR A 4 -13.85 21.27 -43.15
C THR A 4 -13.08 21.59 -41.86
N LEU A 5 -12.30 22.69 -41.86
CA LEU A 5 -11.59 23.13 -40.65
C LEU A 5 -12.55 23.40 -39.47
N ILE A 6 -13.80 23.78 -39.78
CA ILE A 6 -14.83 24.04 -38.77
C ILE A 6 -15.34 22.76 -38.10
N GLU A 7 -15.43 21.64 -38.82
CA GLU A 7 -15.77 20.33 -38.23
C GLU A 7 -14.75 19.91 -37.19
N LEU A 8 -13.45 20.01 -37.52
CA LEU A 8 -12.39 19.66 -36.57
C LEU A 8 -12.35 20.63 -35.38
N LEU A 9 -12.67 21.91 -35.61
CA LEU A 9 -12.71 22.92 -34.54
C LEU A 9 -13.81 22.64 -33.51
N VAL A 10 -15.02 22.27 -33.94
CA VAL A 10 -16.10 21.94 -33.01
C VAL A 10 -15.77 20.68 -32.20
N VAL A 11 -15.13 19.68 -32.83
CA VAL A 11 -14.78 18.43 -32.16
C VAL A 11 -13.77 18.67 -31.04
N ILE A 12 -12.71 19.44 -31.29
CA ILE A 12 -11.71 19.73 -30.25
C ILE A 12 -12.30 20.57 -29.10
N ILE A 13 -13.28 21.44 -29.37
CA ILE A 13 -13.98 22.21 -28.34
C ILE A 13 -14.77 21.28 -27.42
N ILE A 14 -15.54 20.35 -28.01
CA ILE A 14 -16.32 19.38 -27.23
C ILE A 14 -15.40 18.48 -26.41
N ILE A 15 -14.32 17.96 -27.00
CA ILE A 15 -13.32 17.15 -26.29
C ILE A 15 -12.67 17.96 -25.16
N GLY A 16 -12.35 19.24 -25.40
CA GLY A 16 -11.78 20.13 -24.39
C GLY A 16 -12.69 20.31 -23.16
N ILE A 17 -14.00 20.47 -23.37
CA ILE A 17 -14.99 20.57 -22.28
C ILE A 17 -15.05 19.27 -21.48
N LEU A 18 -15.07 18.12 -22.17
CA LEU A 18 -15.10 16.81 -21.51
C LEU A 18 -13.83 16.56 -20.69
N LEU A 19 -12.66 16.89 -21.23
CA LEU A 19 -11.37 16.73 -20.54
C LEU A 19 -11.28 17.63 -19.30
N ALA A 20 -11.80 18.85 -19.36
CA ALA A 20 -11.79 19.78 -18.23
C ALA A 20 -12.49 19.21 -16.98
N ILE A 21 -13.56 18.43 -17.17
CA ILE A 21 -14.29 17.76 -16.08
C ILE A 21 -13.66 16.41 -15.73
N ALA A 22 -13.23 15.64 -16.74
CA ALA A 22 -12.75 14.28 -16.55
C ALA A 22 -11.40 14.22 -15.80
N VAL A 23 -10.46 15.12 -16.10
CA VAL A 23 -9.11 15.11 -15.52
C VAL A 23 -9.12 15.25 -13.99
N PRO A 24 -9.73 16.28 -13.38
CA PRO A 24 -9.73 16.43 -11.92
C PRO A 24 -10.43 15.26 -11.22
N SER A 25 -11.51 14.74 -11.82
CA SER A 25 -12.23 13.57 -11.33
C SER A 25 -11.35 12.31 -11.33
N TYR A 26 -10.66 12.05 -12.45
CA TYR A 26 -9.75 10.92 -12.60
C TYR A 26 -8.57 10.97 -11.61
N LEU A 27 -7.96 12.14 -11.41
CA LEU A 27 -6.90 12.32 -10.43
C LEU A 27 -7.36 12.00 -9.01
N GLY A 28 -8.57 12.44 -8.63
CA GLY A 28 -9.16 12.12 -7.34
C GLY A 28 -9.47 10.62 -7.18
N PHE A 29 -9.97 9.96 -8.22
CA PHE A 29 -10.19 8.50 -8.21
C PHE A 29 -8.87 7.74 -8.05
N ARG A 30 -7.83 8.13 -8.77
CA ARG A 30 -6.51 7.51 -8.69
C ARG A 30 -5.92 7.63 -7.28
N GLY A 31 -6.03 8.80 -6.65
CA GLY A 31 -5.57 8.99 -5.27
C GLY A 31 -6.30 8.09 -4.27
N ARG A 32 -7.63 8.00 -4.35
CA ARG A 32 -8.41 7.10 -3.48
C ARG A 32 -8.10 5.62 -3.73
N ALA A 33 -7.88 5.24 -4.99
CA ALA A 33 -7.49 3.88 -5.35
C ALA A 33 -6.11 3.53 -4.75
N ALA A 34 -5.15 4.45 -4.81
CA ALA A 34 -3.84 4.29 -4.19
C ALA A 34 -3.93 4.16 -2.66
N ASP A 35 -4.74 4.99 -2.00
CA ASP A 35 -4.99 4.86 -0.56
C ASP A 35 -5.61 3.52 -0.18
N SER A 36 -6.58 3.04 -0.97
CA SER A 36 -7.21 1.74 -0.75
C SER A 36 -6.25 0.57 -0.98
N ALA A 37 -5.38 0.67 -1.98
CA ALA A 37 -4.35 -0.34 -2.27
C ALA A 37 -3.33 -0.42 -1.13
N ALA A 38 -2.68 0.69 -0.76
CA ALA A 38 -1.71 0.70 0.34
C ALA A 38 -2.31 0.21 1.67
N LYS A 39 -3.57 0.52 1.97
CA LYS A 39 -4.29 -0.02 3.14
C LYS A 39 -4.49 -1.53 3.05
N ALA A 40 -4.80 -2.05 1.86
CA ALA A 40 -4.97 -3.47 1.65
C ALA A 40 -3.65 -4.21 1.83
N ASP A 41 -2.55 -3.67 1.30
CA ASP A 41 -1.21 -4.29 1.37
C ASP A 41 -0.73 -4.43 2.81
N VAL A 42 -0.85 -3.36 3.63
CA VAL A 42 -0.49 -3.46 5.06
C VAL A 42 -1.37 -4.44 5.82
N ARG A 43 -2.66 -4.57 5.47
CA ARG A 43 -3.56 -5.55 6.11
C ARG A 43 -3.24 -6.98 5.68
N ALA A 44 -2.93 -7.17 4.39
CA ALA A 44 -2.56 -8.46 3.84
C ALA A 44 -1.24 -8.99 4.42
N ALA A 45 -0.35 -8.10 4.86
CA ALA A 45 0.92 -8.48 5.48
C ALA A 45 0.79 -8.90 6.97
N LEU A 46 -0.30 -8.57 7.66
CA LEU A 46 -0.47 -8.91 9.09
C LEU A 46 -0.33 -10.41 9.39
N PRO A 47 -0.98 -11.33 8.65
CA PRO A 47 -0.85 -12.76 8.89
C PRO A 47 0.59 -13.26 8.71
N ALA A 48 1.34 -12.71 7.74
CA ALA A 48 2.74 -13.06 7.54
C ALA A 48 3.63 -12.59 8.70
N VAL A 49 3.35 -11.40 9.25
CA VAL A 49 4.05 -10.87 10.42
C VAL A 49 3.77 -11.70 11.68
N GLU A 50 2.51 -12.08 11.90
CA GLU A 50 2.12 -12.94 13.02
C GLU A 50 2.70 -14.35 12.88
N ALA A 51 2.71 -14.91 11.67
CA ALA A 51 3.34 -16.18 11.38
C ALA A 51 4.86 -16.15 11.60
N TYR A 52 5.54 -15.05 11.25
CA TYR A 52 6.96 -14.87 11.54
C TYR A 52 7.23 -14.95 13.05
N PHE A 53 6.45 -14.23 13.84
CA PHE A 53 6.56 -14.27 15.30
C PHE A 53 6.32 -15.68 15.86
N ALA A 54 5.32 -16.39 15.34
CA ALA A 54 5.03 -17.76 15.74
C ALA A 54 6.15 -18.74 15.36
N SER A 55 6.82 -18.54 14.21
CA SER A 55 7.97 -19.37 13.82
C SER A 55 9.16 -19.20 14.76
N ASP A 56 9.44 -17.98 15.22
CA ASP A 56 10.52 -17.73 16.19
C ASP A 56 10.27 -18.43 17.54
N VAL A 57 9.00 -18.47 17.98
CA VAL A 57 8.60 -19.26 19.16
C VAL A 57 8.87 -20.75 18.94
N ALA A 58 8.53 -21.28 17.76
CA ALA A 58 8.70 -22.69 17.43
C ALA A 58 10.18 -23.11 17.36
N ASP A 59 11.06 -22.22 16.93
CA ASP A 59 12.51 -22.44 16.84
C ASP A 59 13.24 -22.28 18.20
N GLY A 60 12.51 -22.08 19.29
CA GLY A 60 13.05 -22.01 20.65
C GLY A 60 13.31 -20.59 21.16
N GLY A 61 12.79 -19.56 20.50
CA GLY A 61 12.89 -18.14 20.90
C GLY A 61 12.14 -17.77 22.19
N GLY A 62 11.49 -18.73 22.86
CA GLY A 62 10.75 -18.48 24.09
C GLY A 62 9.48 -17.66 23.84
N ALA A 63 9.52 -16.35 24.12
CA ALA A 63 8.36 -15.46 24.03
C ALA A 63 8.04 -14.96 22.61
N GLY A 64 8.83 -15.34 21.60
CA GLY A 64 8.70 -14.87 20.22
C GLY A 64 9.27 -13.47 20.04
N SER A 65 9.93 -13.23 18.90
CA SER A 65 10.52 -11.95 18.56
C SER A 65 10.28 -11.58 17.10
N TYR A 66 10.08 -10.29 16.85
CA TYR A 66 10.09 -9.71 15.51
C TYR A 66 11.51 -9.39 15.01
N THR A 67 12.55 -9.61 15.84
CA THR A 67 13.95 -9.28 15.50
C THR A 67 14.39 -9.92 14.19
N GLY A 68 15.05 -9.14 13.34
CA GLY A 68 15.56 -9.61 12.05
C GLY A 68 14.46 -9.94 11.02
N MET A 69 13.22 -9.49 11.25
CA MET A 69 12.18 -9.50 10.22
C MET A 69 12.60 -8.61 9.06
N THR A 70 12.45 -9.13 7.84
CA THR A 70 12.68 -8.43 6.59
C THR A 70 11.59 -8.80 5.60
N LEU A 71 11.42 -8.00 4.54
CA LEU A 71 10.47 -8.31 3.47
C LEU A 71 10.70 -9.71 2.89
N ALA A 72 11.95 -10.11 2.65
CA ALA A 72 12.28 -11.44 2.12
C ALA A 72 11.82 -12.58 3.05
N LYS A 73 11.88 -12.40 4.37
CA LYS A 73 11.39 -13.41 5.32
C LYS A 73 9.87 -13.48 5.34
N LEU A 74 9.19 -12.34 5.24
CA LEU A 74 7.73 -12.30 5.11
C LEU A 74 7.29 -12.94 3.78
N GLN A 75 8.02 -12.69 2.69
CA GLN A 75 7.79 -13.31 1.39
C GLN A 75 8.06 -14.82 1.35
N GLY A 76 8.89 -15.33 2.27
CA GLY A 76 9.03 -16.76 2.50
C GLY A 76 7.77 -17.42 3.09
N ILE A 77 6.89 -16.63 3.71
CA ILE A 77 5.61 -17.08 4.26
C ILE A 77 4.48 -16.82 3.25
N ASP A 78 4.40 -15.61 2.70
CA ASP A 78 3.48 -15.24 1.63
C ASP A 78 4.19 -14.37 0.59
N ALA A 79 4.40 -14.94 -0.59
CA ALA A 79 5.15 -14.31 -1.68
C ALA A 79 4.53 -13.00 -2.21
N ASN A 80 3.24 -12.74 -1.94
CA ASN A 80 2.55 -11.54 -2.42
C ASN A 80 2.65 -10.36 -1.44
N VAL A 81 3.28 -10.54 -0.28
CA VAL A 81 3.50 -9.46 0.67
C VAL A 81 4.48 -8.45 0.07
N ASP A 82 4.02 -7.20 -0.06
CA ASP A 82 4.84 -6.06 -0.50
C ASP A 82 4.71 -4.90 0.49
N VAL A 83 5.44 -5.02 1.60
CA VAL A 83 5.52 -3.99 2.65
C VAL A 83 6.97 -3.78 3.07
N VAL A 84 7.25 -2.65 3.69
CA VAL A 84 8.52 -2.40 4.37
C VAL A 84 8.32 -2.66 5.87
N PRO A 85 8.81 -3.79 6.41
CA PRO A 85 8.76 -4.05 7.83
C PRO A 85 9.89 -3.35 8.58
N THR A 86 9.57 -2.77 9.73
CA THR A 86 10.49 -2.16 10.68
C THR A 86 10.24 -2.76 12.06
N VAL A 87 11.27 -3.30 12.69
CA VAL A 87 11.17 -3.84 14.04
C VAL A 87 11.33 -2.71 15.06
N THR A 88 10.47 -2.67 16.08
CA THR A 88 10.47 -1.63 17.11
C THR A 88 10.53 -2.25 18.51
N GLY A 89 10.75 -1.41 19.54
CA GLY A 89 10.67 -1.85 20.93
C GLY A 89 11.63 -2.99 21.30
N GLY A 90 12.83 -3.04 20.70
CA GLY A 90 13.82 -4.08 20.97
C GLY A 90 13.42 -5.49 20.51
N GLY A 91 12.53 -5.60 19.52
CA GLY A 91 12.07 -6.91 19.00
C GLY A 91 10.69 -7.33 19.47
N ALA A 92 10.07 -6.57 20.37
CA ALA A 92 8.71 -6.82 20.87
C ALA A 92 7.61 -6.14 20.04
N GLY A 93 7.97 -5.15 19.20
CA GLY A 93 7.07 -4.41 18.34
C GLY A 93 7.44 -4.50 16.86
N TYR A 94 6.49 -4.16 16.00
CA TYR A 94 6.72 -3.99 14.58
C TYR A 94 5.94 -2.78 14.03
N CYS A 95 6.42 -2.26 12.92
CA CYS A 95 5.68 -1.36 12.07
C CYS A 95 5.84 -1.84 10.63
N ILE A 96 4.73 -2.08 9.94
CA ILE A 96 4.72 -2.40 8.51
C ILE A 96 4.14 -1.22 7.76
N GLN A 97 4.74 -0.85 6.64
CA GLN A 97 4.25 0.23 5.79
C GLN A 97 4.19 -0.20 4.33
N ALA A 98 3.19 0.28 3.60
CA ALA A 98 3.06 0.17 2.15
C ALA A 98 2.94 1.57 1.55
N THR A 99 3.48 1.77 0.35
CA THR A 99 3.40 3.05 -0.36
C THR A 99 2.92 2.83 -1.78
N GLU A 100 1.74 3.35 -2.10
CA GLU A 100 1.15 3.25 -3.43
C GLU A 100 0.97 4.62 -4.05
N SER A 101 1.57 4.87 -5.21
CA SER A 101 1.47 6.14 -5.94
C SER A 101 1.62 7.42 -5.09
N GLY A 102 2.45 7.38 -4.04
CA GLY A 102 2.71 8.48 -3.10
C GLY A 102 1.85 8.50 -1.84
N SER A 103 0.88 7.58 -1.71
CA SER A 103 0.10 7.35 -0.48
C SER A 103 0.77 6.29 0.39
N THR A 104 1.26 6.69 1.56
CA THR A 104 1.88 5.77 2.53
C THR A 104 0.92 5.48 3.69
N TRP A 105 0.72 4.19 3.95
CA TRP A 105 -0.06 3.70 5.08
C TRP A 105 0.77 2.72 5.89
N LYS A 106 0.53 2.69 7.20
CA LYS A 106 1.25 1.83 8.15
C LYS A 106 0.33 1.16 9.14
N ILE A 107 0.77 0.04 9.69
CA ILE A 107 0.22 -0.57 10.90
C ILE A 107 1.36 -0.76 11.89
N VAL A 108 1.14 -0.34 13.14
CA VAL A 108 2.10 -0.50 14.24
C VAL A 108 1.52 -1.53 15.21
N GLY A 109 2.21 -2.65 15.40
CA GLY A 109 1.81 -3.71 16.31
C GLY A 109 2.88 -4.04 17.35
N PRO A 110 2.64 -5.03 18.22
CA PRO A 110 1.45 -5.89 18.24
C PRO A 110 0.21 -5.21 18.87
N GLY A 111 -0.99 -5.70 18.51
CA GLY A 111 -2.27 -5.35 19.16
C GLY A 111 -3.10 -4.26 18.47
N ASN A 112 -2.51 -3.45 17.60
CA ASN A 112 -3.24 -2.52 16.74
C ASN A 112 -3.18 -3.02 15.28
N THR A 113 -4.35 -3.23 14.69
CA THR A 113 -4.52 -3.69 13.30
C THR A 113 -5.07 -2.61 12.37
N ASP A 114 -5.22 -1.38 12.88
CA ASP A 114 -5.82 -0.28 12.14
C ASP A 114 -4.76 0.46 11.32
N PRO A 115 -4.94 0.55 9.98
CA PRO A 115 -4.05 1.32 9.13
C PRO A 115 -4.12 2.81 9.48
N ALA A 116 -2.96 3.41 9.74
CA ALA A 116 -2.77 4.83 9.91
C ALA A 116 -2.00 5.42 8.73
N ASN A 117 -2.21 6.69 8.41
CA ASN A 117 -1.43 7.38 7.39
C ASN A 117 -0.02 7.70 7.92
N GLY A 118 0.98 7.59 7.06
CA GLY A 118 2.35 7.98 7.33
C GLY A 118 3.32 6.81 7.36
N THR A 119 4.58 7.11 7.60
CA THR A 119 5.67 6.12 7.61
C THR A 119 5.90 5.51 8.98
N CYS A 120 6.44 4.31 8.99
CA CYS A 120 7.26 3.83 10.10
C CYS A 120 8.50 4.75 10.23
#